data_AF-A0A966L1K6-F1
#
_entry.id   AF-A0A966L1K6-F1
#
_cell.length_a   1.000
_cell.length_b   1.000
_cell.length_c   1.000
_cell.angle_alpha   90.00
_cell.angle_beta   90.00
_cell.angle_gamma   90.00
#
_symmetry.space_group_name_H-M   'P 1'
#
loop_
_entity.id
_entity.type
_entity.pdbx_description
1 polymer ?
#
loop_
_entity_poly.entity_id
_entity_poly.type
_entity_poly.pdbx_seq_one_letter_code
_entity_poly.pdbx_strand_id
1 'polypeptide(L)'
;MNIPGSELLLGATAGLVLVSTVAASLSLVLRRSMRRASPVGQLADSVAAGVFLGIGLVHMLPEAAHGFADAGGDGRLMFLVAGVTLLFLRAIDRLGGAESARLQALIVTGVLVVHTVLTGFALGAEDAHGAIVMMFAALAIHKAAEAFAFGRLLSRSALPAWLAGLLLIVFVGALPLGVIAALTIASAMSPGSIAVPLILAVGAGTFLHFGLNHSHLLGLDDDWRTLGARIAGFVLMAAFALFAGH
;
A
#
# COMPACT_ATOMS: atom_id res chain seq x y z
N MET A 1 3.71 -20.83 -22.96
CA MET A 1 4.95 -21.18 -22.25
C MET A 1 4.53 -21.46 -20.82
N ASN A 2 4.66 -22.69 -20.32
CA ASN A 2 4.25 -23.02 -18.94
C ASN A 2 5.37 -22.58 -17.99
N ILE A 3 5.25 -21.38 -17.44
CA ILE A 3 6.20 -20.84 -16.46
C ILE A 3 5.94 -21.55 -15.11
N PRO A 4 6.96 -22.11 -14.44
CA PRO A 4 6.83 -22.65 -13.08
C PRO A 4 6.25 -21.60 -12.11
N GLY A 5 5.43 -22.03 -11.15
CA GLY A 5 4.79 -21.10 -10.19
C GLY A 5 5.80 -20.27 -9.38
N SER A 6 6.93 -20.87 -9.01
CA SER A 6 8.03 -20.17 -8.32
C SER A 6 8.72 -19.11 -9.19
N GLU A 7 8.92 -19.39 -10.49
CA GLU A 7 9.48 -18.40 -11.42
C GLU A 7 8.50 -17.25 -11.66
N LEU A 8 7.19 -17.54 -11.72
CA LEU A 8 6.15 -16.52 -11.84
C LEU A 8 6.10 -15.63 -10.59
N LEU A 9 6.15 -16.21 -9.39
CA LEU A 9 6.17 -15.48 -8.12
C LEU A 9 7.41 -14.57 -8.01
N LEU A 10 8.60 -15.08 -8.37
CA LEU A 10 9.83 -14.30 -8.41
C LEU A 10 9.74 -13.17 -9.44
N GLY A 11 9.20 -13.46 -10.63
CA GLY A 11 8.96 -12.46 -11.68
C GLY A 11 8.01 -11.36 -11.22
N ALA A 12 6.90 -11.71 -10.58
CA ALA A 12 5.94 -10.76 -10.00
C ALA A 12 6.61 -9.90 -8.92
N THR A 13 7.36 -10.51 -8.01
CA THR A 13 8.11 -9.82 -6.94
C THR A 13 9.11 -8.83 -7.53
N ALA A 14 9.92 -9.25 -8.51
CA ALA A 14 10.89 -8.39 -9.18
C ALA A 14 10.21 -7.24 -9.94
N GLY A 15 9.09 -7.52 -10.61
CA GLY A 15 8.28 -6.51 -11.28
C GLY A 15 7.75 -5.45 -10.32
N LEU A 16 7.25 -5.86 -9.15
CA LEU A 16 6.76 -4.93 -8.13
C LEU A 16 7.88 -4.10 -7.48
N VAL A 17 9.05 -4.70 -7.28
CA VAL A 17 10.26 -3.97 -6.86
C VAL A 17 10.65 -2.92 -7.89
N LEU A 18 10.62 -3.27 -9.18
CA LEU A 18 10.91 -2.34 -10.26
C LEU A 18 9.90 -1.20 -10.30
N VAL A 19 8.61 -1.51 -10.26
CA VAL A 19 7.52 -0.51 -10.22
C VAL A 19 7.70 0.44 -9.04
N SER A 20 7.96 -0.09 -7.84
CA SER A 20 8.19 0.71 -6.63
C SER A 20 9.39 1.65 -6.81
N THR A 21 10.50 1.12 -7.31
CA THR A 21 11.74 1.87 -7.48
C THR A 21 11.58 2.99 -8.50
N VAL A 22 10.95 2.71 -9.64
CA VAL A 22 10.69 3.69 -10.70
C VAL A 22 9.74 4.76 -10.21
N ALA A 23 8.61 4.40 -9.59
CA ALA A 23 7.62 5.35 -9.11
C ALA A 23 8.17 6.27 -8.01
N ALA A 24 8.90 5.72 -7.04
CA ALA A 24 9.54 6.50 -5.99
C ALA A 24 10.64 7.41 -6.57
N SER A 25 11.50 6.89 -7.45
CA SER A 25 12.59 7.68 -8.06
C SER A 25 12.07 8.80 -8.96
N LEU A 26 10.99 8.55 -9.72
CA LEU A 26 10.34 9.56 -10.54
C LEU A 26 9.90 10.77 -9.70
N SER A 27 9.34 10.52 -8.53
CA SER A 27 8.95 11.59 -7.61
C SER A 27 10.14 12.42 -7.10
N LEU A 28 11.30 11.78 -6.87
CA LEU A 28 12.53 12.45 -6.42
C LEU A 28 13.17 13.30 -7.52
N VAL A 29 13.08 12.86 -8.78
CA VAL A 29 13.56 13.61 -9.95
C VAL A 29 12.66 14.81 -10.21
N LEU A 30 11.34 14.62 -10.14
CA LEU A 30 10.35 15.67 -10.38
C LEU A 30 10.12 16.60 -9.18
N ARG A 31 10.90 16.46 -8.09
CA ARG A 31 10.77 17.24 -6.84
C ARG A 31 10.76 18.76 -7.04
N ARG A 32 11.45 19.27 -8.07
CA ARG A 32 11.49 20.70 -8.39
C ARG A 32 10.16 21.20 -8.98
N SER A 33 9.51 20.39 -9.80
CA SER A 33 8.21 20.70 -10.45
C SER A 33 7.02 20.40 -9.51
N MET A 34 7.15 19.38 -8.65
CA MET A 34 6.11 18.94 -7.71
C MET A 34 6.35 19.41 -6.27
N ARG A 35 6.77 20.67 -6.10
CA ARG A 35 6.83 21.33 -4.79
C ARG A 35 5.46 21.29 -4.12
N ARG A 36 5.42 21.36 -2.77
CA ARG A 36 4.18 21.26 -1.97
C ARG A 36 3.05 22.16 -2.47
N ALA A 37 3.38 23.40 -2.86
CA ALA A 37 2.42 24.38 -3.35
C ALA A 37 2.05 24.22 -4.85
N SER A 38 2.70 23.34 -5.61
CA SER A 38 2.41 23.25 -7.05
C SER A 38 1.11 22.48 -7.32
N PRO A 39 0.24 22.96 -8.24
CA PRO A 39 -1.03 22.30 -8.54
C PRO A 39 -0.89 20.84 -8.96
N VAL A 40 0.13 20.54 -9.77
CA VAL A 40 0.48 19.16 -10.20
C VAL A 40 0.84 18.30 -9.00
N GLY A 41 1.55 18.89 -8.03
CA GLY A 41 1.83 18.29 -6.75
C GLY A 41 0.52 17.83 -6.08
N GLN A 42 -0.33 18.77 -5.74
CA GLN A 42 -1.55 18.52 -4.97
C GLN A 42 -2.49 17.52 -5.65
N LEU A 43 -2.58 17.59 -6.99
CA LEU A 43 -3.39 16.68 -7.78
C LEU A 43 -2.91 15.23 -7.64
N ALA A 44 -1.60 14.97 -7.78
CA ALA A 44 -1.09 13.61 -7.72
C ALA A 44 -1.15 13.00 -6.31
N ASP A 45 -1.00 13.80 -5.24
CA ASP A 45 -1.25 13.32 -3.86
C ASP A 45 -2.75 13.00 -3.68
N SER A 46 -3.63 13.81 -4.25
CA SER A 46 -5.08 13.60 -4.19
C SER A 46 -5.52 12.34 -4.94
N VAL A 47 -4.94 12.07 -6.11
CA VAL A 47 -5.14 10.80 -6.84
C VAL A 47 -4.66 9.62 -6.00
N ALA A 48 -3.47 9.71 -5.39
CA ALA A 48 -2.95 8.65 -4.53
C ALA A 48 -3.87 8.36 -3.33
N ALA A 49 -4.40 9.41 -2.68
CA ALA A 49 -5.39 9.26 -1.60
C ALA A 49 -6.65 8.51 -2.07
N GLY A 50 -7.14 8.84 -3.27
CA GLY A 50 -8.25 8.12 -3.90
C GLY A 50 -7.94 6.64 -4.14
N VAL A 51 -6.76 6.34 -4.68
CA VAL A 51 -6.27 4.98 -4.90
C VAL A 51 -6.21 4.21 -3.58
N PHE A 52 -5.67 4.81 -2.50
CA PHE A 52 -5.64 4.22 -1.16
C PHE A 52 -7.04 3.89 -0.62
N LEU A 53 -8.01 4.80 -0.76
CA LEU A 53 -9.41 4.50 -0.40
C LEU A 53 -9.97 3.34 -1.20
N GLY A 54 -9.71 3.29 -2.51
CA GLY A 54 -10.19 2.24 -3.39
C GLY A 54 -9.61 0.87 -3.02
N ILE A 55 -8.30 0.79 -2.74
CA ILE A 55 -7.64 -0.47 -2.35
C ILE A 55 -8.21 -0.96 -1.03
N GLY A 56 -8.33 -0.07 -0.04
CA GLY A 56 -8.83 -0.41 1.28
C GLY A 56 -10.28 -0.91 1.23
N LEU A 57 -11.19 -0.17 0.57
CA LEU A 57 -12.62 -0.47 0.60
C LEU A 57 -13.07 -1.54 -0.40
N VAL A 58 -12.51 -1.55 -1.61
CA VAL A 58 -13.07 -2.31 -2.74
C VAL A 58 -12.27 -3.58 -3.02
N HIS A 59 -11.01 -3.65 -2.56
CA HIS A 59 -10.12 -4.77 -2.84
C HIS A 59 -9.75 -5.56 -1.58
N MET A 60 -8.92 -4.98 -0.70
CA MET A 60 -8.33 -5.73 0.42
C MET A 60 -9.34 -6.09 1.51
N LEU A 61 -10.28 -5.19 1.84
CA LEU A 61 -11.25 -5.46 2.90
C LEU A 61 -12.28 -6.53 2.50
N PRO A 62 -12.88 -6.51 1.30
CA PRO A 62 -13.73 -7.60 0.84
C PRO A 62 -12.99 -8.94 0.76
N GLU A 63 -11.75 -8.94 0.24
CA GLU A 63 -10.94 -10.15 0.11
C GLU A 63 -10.59 -10.75 1.49
N ALA A 64 -10.23 -9.91 2.46
CA ALA A 64 -10.05 -10.33 3.84
C ALA A 64 -11.34 -10.97 4.41
N ALA A 65 -12.49 -10.31 4.22
CA ALA A 65 -13.76 -10.79 4.74
C ALA A 65 -14.18 -12.13 4.12
N HIS A 66 -14.04 -12.30 2.80
CA HIS A 66 -14.31 -13.57 2.12
C HIS A 66 -13.34 -14.67 2.57
N GLY A 67 -12.03 -14.41 2.58
CA GLY A 67 -11.04 -15.40 3.00
C GLY A 67 -11.22 -15.85 4.46
N PHE A 68 -11.68 -14.95 5.34
CA PHE A 68 -12.01 -15.33 6.71
C PHE A 68 -13.33 -16.09 6.83
N ALA A 69 -14.32 -15.78 5.99
CA ALA A 69 -15.58 -16.51 5.91
C ALA A 69 -15.37 -17.94 5.39
N ASP A 70 -14.49 -18.13 4.42
CA ASP A 70 -14.11 -19.45 3.89
C ASP A 70 -13.42 -20.32 4.96
N ALA A 71 -12.74 -19.69 5.93
CA ALA A 71 -12.20 -20.35 7.12
C ALA A 71 -13.27 -20.63 8.21
N GLY A 72 -14.55 -20.37 7.95
CA GLY A 72 -15.67 -20.57 8.87
C GLY A 72 -15.91 -19.43 9.86
N GLY A 73 -15.24 -18.29 9.68
CA GLY A 73 -15.37 -17.11 10.55
C GLY A 73 -16.45 -16.13 10.12
N ASP A 74 -16.83 -15.21 11.01
CA ASP A 74 -17.69 -14.06 10.64
C ASP A 74 -16.84 -12.96 10.00
N GLY A 75 -17.08 -12.67 8.72
CA GLY A 75 -16.38 -11.63 7.96
C GLY A 75 -16.39 -10.25 8.63
N ARG A 76 -17.37 -9.95 9.50
CA ARG A 76 -17.42 -8.71 10.31
C ARG A 76 -16.17 -8.50 11.16
N LEU A 77 -15.48 -9.57 11.58
CA LEU A 77 -14.23 -9.45 12.31
C LEU A 77 -13.13 -8.77 11.48
N MET A 78 -13.11 -8.95 10.15
CA MET A 78 -12.11 -8.31 9.30
C MET A 78 -12.37 -6.80 9.16
N PHE A 79 -13.65 -6.38 9.14
CA PHE A 79 -14.02 -4.96 9.24
C PHE A 79 -13.60 -4.35 10.57
N LEU A 80 -13.76 -5.09 11.68
CA LEU A 80 -13.28 -4.65 12.99
C LEU A 80 -11.75 -4.49 13.01
N VAL A 81 -11.00 -5.46 12.49
CA VAL A 81 -9.53 -5.41 12.41
C VAL A 81 -9.06 -4.21 11.58
N ALA A 82 -9.68 -3.97 10.42
CA ALA A 82 -9.36 -2.81 9.59
C ALA A 82 -9.66 -1.49 10.30
N GLY A 83 -10.82 -1.38 10.96
CA GLY A 83 -11.20 -0.20 11.74
C GLY A 83 -10.27 0.08 12.91
N VAL A 84 -9.91 -0.96 13.68
CA VAL A 84 -8.94 -0.87 14.78
C VAL A 84 -7.58 -0.43 14.26
N THR A 85 -7.12 -1.00 13.14
CA THR A 85 -5.84 -0.62 12.52
C THR A 85 -5.83 0.85 12.10
N LEU A 86 -6.90 1.33 11.45
CA LEU A 86 -7.04 2.74 11.08
C LEU A 86 -6.98 3.67 12.29
N LEU A 87 -7.71 3.35 13.37
CA LEU A 87 -7.75 4.16 14.58
C LEU A 87 -6.41 4.14 15.32
N PHE A 88 -5.76 2.99 15.35
CA PHE A 88 -4.43 2.83 15.93
C PHE A 88 -3.38 3.68 15.19
N LEU A 89 -3.35 3.62 13.86
CA LEU A 89 -2.45 4.44 13.05
C LEU A 89 -2.75 5.94 13.22
N ARG A 90 -4.03 6.32 13.29
CA ARG A 90 -4.43 7.70 13.59
C ARG A 90 -3.95 8.15 14.98
N ALA A 91 -3.92 7.26 15.97
CA ALA A 91 -3.37 7.56 17.29
C ALA A 91 -1.85 7.75 17.25
N ILE A 92 -1.12 6.91 16.50
CA ILE A 92 0.34 7.06 16.31
C ILE A 92 0.67 8.40 15.64
N ASP A 93 -0.07 8.80 14.61
CA ASP A 93 0.12 10.09 13.95
C ASP A 93 -0.02 11.28 14.93
N ARG A 94 -0.91 11.17 15.92
CA ARG A 94 -1.02 12.21 16.96
C ARG A 94 0.19 12.29 17.87
N LEU A 95 0.87 11.17 18.14
CA LEU A 95 2.12 11.14 18.91
C LEU A 95 3.27 11.78 18.13
N GLY A 96 3.21 11.78 16.79
CA GLY A 96 4.19 12.43 15.92
C GLY A 96 4.29 13.95 16.08
N GLY A 97 3.29 14.58 16.70
CA GLY A 97 3.20 16.03 16.88
C GLY A 97 3.02 16.77 15.55
N ALA A 98 2.05 17.68 15.47
CA ALA A 98 1.71 18.39 14.23
C ALA A 98 2.88 19.20 13.61
N GLU A 99 4.00 19.38 14.32
CA GLU A 99 5.09 20.28 13.93
C GLU A 99 6.34 19.58 13.36
N SER A 100 6.53 18.27 13.54
CA SER A 100 7.76 17.58 13.11
C SER A 100 7.57 16.81 11.80
N ALA A 101 7.78 17.50 10.66
CA ALA A 101 7.79 16.88 9.33
C ALA A 101 8.79 15.71 9.21
N ARG A 102 9.85 15.71 10.03
CA ARG A 102 10.82 14.61 10.12
C ARG A 102 10.23 13.38 10.80
N LEU A 103 9.57 13.56 11.95
CA LEU A 103 8.99 12.46 12.71
C LEU A 103 7.82 11.82 11.93
N GLN A 104 6.99 12.63 11.29
CA GLN A 104 5.91 12.12 10.42
C GLN A 104 6.46 11.23 9.29
N ALA A 105 7.56 11.65 8.64
CA ALA A 105 8.19 10.83 7.60
C ALA A 105 8.71 9.48 8.14
N LEU A 106 9.28 9.46 9.34
CA LEU A 106 9.75 8.22 9.97
C LEU A 106 8.60 7.29 10.38
N ILE A 107 7.54 7.84 10.98
CA ILE A 107 6.32 7.11 11.35
C ILE A 107 5.71 6.46 10.10
N VAL A 108 5.44 7.25 9.08
CA VAL A 108 4.84 6.75 7.83
C VAL A 108 5.75 5.73 7.16
N THR A 109 7.08 5.93 7.18
CA THR A 109 8.00 4.91 6.67
C THR A 109 7.86 3.59 7.42
N GLY A 110 7.82 3.62 8.75
CA GLY A 110 7.65 2.40 9.55
C GLY A 110 6.35 1.68 9.24
N VAL A 111 5.25 2.41 9.13
CA VAL A 111 3.93 1.86 8.75
C VAL A 111 3.98 1.24 7.36
N LEU A 112 4.54 1.94 6.37
CA LEU A 112 4.63 1.44 4.99
C LEU A 112 5.58 0.24 4.85
N VAL A 113 6.66 0.19 5.63
CA VAL A 113 7.58 -0.97 5.66
C VAL A 113 6.85 -2.19 6.20
N VAL A 114 6.17 -2.07 7.35
CA VAL A 114 5.38 -3.17 7.91
C VAL A 114 4.31 -3.61 6.91
N HIS A 115 3.54 -2.67 6.37
CA HIS A 115 2.53 -2.96 5.35
C HIS A 115 3.13 -3.70 4.15
N THR A 116 4.27 -3.25 3.64
CA THR A 116 4.91 -3.85 2.47
C THR A 116 5.44 -5.26 2.74
N VAL A 117 5.94 -5.53 3.95
CA VAL A 117 6.29 -6.91 4.37
C VAL A 117 5.03 -7.79 4.37
N LEU A 118 3.93 -7.30 4.95
CA LEU A 118 2.67 -8.05 5.01
C LEU A 118 2.10 -8.32 3.61
N THR A 119 2.16 -7.34 2.71
CA THR A 119 1.77 -7.48 1.30
C THR A 119 2.64 -8.49 0.57
N GLY A 120 3.96 -8.45 0.79
CA GLY A 120 4.87 -9.47 0.26
C GLY A 120 4.55 -10.87 0.79
N PHE A 121 4.18 -10.98 2.07
CA PHE A 121 3.78 -12.26 2.66
C PHE A 121 2.50 -12.80 2.00
N ALA A 122 1.48 -11.96 1.81
CA ALA A 122 0.25 -12.36 1.14
C ALA A 122 0.51 -12.87 -0.29
N LEU A 123 1.33 -12.16 -1.07
CA LEU A 123 1.74 -12.60 -2.41
C LEU A 123 2.53 -13.91 -2.38
N GLY A 124 3.46 -14.07 -1.42
CA GLY A 124 4.29 -15.26 -1.31
C GLY A 124 3.59 -16.50 -0.74
N ALA A 125 2.40 -16.33 -0.17
CA ALA A 125 1.55 -17.43 0.28
C ALA A 125 0.58 -17.92 -0.81
N GLU A 126 0.58 -17.27 -1.98
CA GLU A 126 -0.26 -17.64 -3.11
C GLU A 126 0.46 -18.63 -4.04
N ASP A 127 -0.22 -19.73 -4.34
CA ASP A 127 0.32 -20.83 -5.14
C ASP A 127 -0.36 -20.96 -6.51
N ALA A 128 -1.55 -20.39 -6.69
CA ALA A 128 -2.29 -20.50 -7.93
C ALA A 128 -1.80 -19.49 -8.98
N HIS A 129 -1.34 -19.98 -10.14
CA HIS A 129 -0.84 -19.14 -11.24
C HIS A 129 -1.76 -17.97 -11.60
N GLY A 130 -3.08 -18.24 -11.69
CA GLY A 130 -4.07 -17.21 -11.99
C GLY A 130 -4.10 -16.13 -10.91
N ALA A 131 -4.15 -16.53 -9.63
CA ALA A 131 -4.17 -15.61 -8.51
C ALA A 131 -2.89 -14.78 -8.44
N ILE A 132 -1.70 -15.37 -8.65
CA ILE A 132 -0.43 -14.62 -8.69
C ILE A 132 -0.44 -13.52 -9.76
N VAL A 133 -0.96 -13.82 -10.97
CA VAL A 133 -1.05 -12.81 -12.05
C VAL A 133 -2.02 -11.69 -11.69
N MET A 134 -3.19 -12.04 -11.14
CA MET A 134 -4.20 -11.06 -10.75
C MET A 134 -3.72 -10.19 -9.59
N MET A 135 -3.09 -10.79 -8.57
CA MET A 135 -2.42 -10.09 -7.48
C MET A 135 -1.32 -9.19 -8.02
N PHE A 136 -0.44 -9.66 -8.90
CA PHE A 136 0.60 -8.81 -9.49
C PHE A 136 0.02 -7.57 -10.17
N ALA A 137 -1.01 -7.73 -11.00
CA ALA A 137 -1.64 -6.61 -11.69
C ALA A 137 -2.30 -5.63 -10.70
N ALA A 138 -2.97 -6.14 -9.66
CA ALA A 138 -3.56 -5.32 -8.59
C ALA A 138 -2.49 -4.55 -7.81
N LEU A 139 -1.47 -5.29 -7.35
CA LEU A 139 -0.32 -4.79 -6.60
C LEU A 139 0.44 -3.74 -7.39
N ALA A 140 0.65 -3.92 -8.70
CA ALA A 140 1.42 -2.97 -9.49
C ALA A 140 0.82 -1.56 -9.50
N ILE A 141 -0.51 -1.45 -9.64
CA ILE A 141 -1.21 -0.15 -9.67
C ILE A 141 -1.05 0.57 -8.33
N HIS A 142 -1.35 -0.11 -7.23
CA HIS A 142 -1.28 0.53 -5.95
C HIS A 142 0.13 0.70 -5.42
N LYS A 143 1.05 -0.20 -5.74
CA LYS A 143 2.46 -0.07 -5.40
C LYS A 143 3.10 1.12 -6.11
N ALA A 144 2.70 1.40 -7.36
CA ALA A 144 3.09 2.61 -8.05
C ALA A 144 2.60 3.87 -7.30
N ALA A 145 1.31 3.92 -6.94
CA ALA A 145 0.74 5.06 -6.21
C ALA A 145 1.37 5.26 -4.82
N GLU A 146 1.54 4.16 -4.07
CA GLU A 146 2.17 4.13 -2.75
C GLU A 146 3.62 4.60 -2.80
N ALA A 147 4.43 4.01 -3.68
CA ALA A 147 5.84 4.35 -3.82
C ALA A 147 6.04 5.79 -4.31
N PHE A 148 5.19 6.26 -5.23
CA PHE A 148 5.19 7.65 -5.67
C PHE A 148 4.86 8.62 -4.53
N ALA A 149 3.78 8.38 -3.80
CA ALA A 149 3.39 9.21 -2.66
C ALA A 149 4.46 9.20 -1.55
N PHE A 150 5.08 8.04 -1.31
CA PHE A 150 6.16 7.90 -0.34
C PHE A 150 7.42 8.66 -0.74
N GLY A 151 7.87 8.54 -2.00
CA GLY A 151 9.01 9.32 -2.49
C GLY A 151 8.77 10.83 -2.42
N ARG A 152 7.52 11.28 -2.62
CA ARG A 152 7.14 12.68 -2.40
C ARG A 152 7.21 13.09 -0.94
N LEU A 153 6.70 12.26 -0.03
CA LEU A 153 6.82 12.49 1.42
C LEU A 153 8.30 12.69 1.80
N LEU A 154 9.17 11.79 1.37
CA LEU A 154 10.60 11.88 1.64
C LEU A 154 11.22 13.14 1.04
N SER A 155 10.89 13.51 -0.19
CA SER A 155 11.41 14.73 -0.85
C SER A 155 11.01 16.03 -0.16
N ARG A 156 9.96 16.00 0.67
CA ARG A 156 9.40 17.15 1.38
C ARG A 156 9.77 17.18 2.85
N SER A 157 10.19 16.04 3.39
CA SER A 157 10.63 15.93 4.77
C SER A 157 11.92 16.72 5.00
N ALA A 158 12.18 17.11 6.24
CA ALA A 158 13.45 17.73 6.65
C ALA A 158 14.60 16.70 6.79
N LEU A 159 14.52 15.56 6.12
CA LEU A 159 15.53 14.50 6.18
C LEU A 159 16.70 14.80 5.23
N PRO A 160 17.94 14.47 5.62
CA PRO A 160 19.06 14.50 4.69
C PRO A 160 18.88 13.45 3.59
N ALA A 161 19.37 13.73 2.37
CA ALA A 161 19.13 12.92 1.18
C ALA A 161 19.59 11.45 1.33
N TRP A 162 20.69 11.20 2.05
CA TRP A 162 21.18 9.84 2.30
C TRP A 162 20.18 9.01 3.12
N LEU A 163 19.53 9.63 4.12
CA LEU A 163 18.55 8.96 4.97
C LEU A 163 17.27 8.71 4.18
N ALA A 164 16.81 9.68 3.38
CA ALA A 164 15.70 9.46 2.46
C ALA A 164 15.98 8.29 1.49
N GLY A 165 17.20 8.22 0.94
CA GLY A 165 17.62 7.10 0.09
C GLY A 165 17.60 5.76 0.83
N LEU A 166 18.12 5.72 2.06
CA LEU A 166 18.09 4.52 2.90
C LEU A 166 16.65 4.06 3.19
N LEU A 167 15.76 4.98 3.58
CA LEU A 167 14.36 4.67 3.86
C LEU A 167 13.62 4.13 2.62
N LEU A 168 13.94 4.65 1.42
CA LEU A 168 13.43 4.13 0.16
C LEU A 168 13.93 2.70 -0.10
N ILE A 169 15.22 2.42 0.09
CA ILE A 169 15.78 1.07 -0.06
C ILE A 169 15.11 0.09 0.89
N VAL A 170 14.93 0.47 2.16
CA VAL A 170 14.25 -0.35 3.16
C VAL A 170 12.79 -0.62 2.76
N PHE A 171 12.06 0.40 2.29
CA PHE A 171 10.69 0.25 1.80
C PHE A 171 10.60 -0.70 0.60
N VAL A 172 11.48 -0.56 -0.40
CA VAL A 172 11.48 -1.44 -1.59
C VAL A 172 11.86 -2.88 -1.22
N GLY A 173 12.84 -3.05 -0.33
CA GLY A 173 13.31 -4.36 0.13
C GLY A 173 12.30 -5.11 1.03
N ALA A 174 11.33 -4.41 1.60
CA ALA A 174 10.31 -5.01 2.45
C ALA A 174 9.43 -6.05 1.72
N LEU A 175 9.14 -5.86 0.43
CA LEU A 175 8.27 -6.77 -0.32
C LEU A 175 8.95 -8.13 -0.55
N PRO A 176 10.18 -8.20 -1.11
CA PRO A 176 10.92 -9.46 -1.16
C PRO A 176 11.08 -10.14 0.20
N LEU A 177 11.31 -9.36 1.27
CA LEU A 177 11.41 -9.89 2.62
C LEU A 177 10.11 -10.60 3.04
N GLY A 178 8.96 -10.00 2.77
CA GLY A 178 7.65 -10.60 3.00
C GLY A 178 7.44 -11.90 2.22
N VAL A 179 7.79 -11.91 0.93
CA VAL A 179 7.69 -13.11 0.08
C VAL A 179 8.56 -14.23 0.60
N ILE A 180 9.81 -13.95 0.98
CA ILE A 180 10.72 -14.94 1.57
C ILE A 180 10.16 -15.47 2.90
N ALA A 181 9.61 -14.61 3.74
CA ALA A 181 8.96 -15.02 4.98
C ALA A 181 7.77 -15.94 4.72
N ALA A 182 6.93 -15.65 3.74
CA ALA A 182 5.84 -16.54 3.35
C ALA A 182 6.36 -17.88 2.84
N LEU A 183 7.34 -17.93 1.94
CA LEU A 183 7.87 -19.21 1.43
C LEU A 183 8.45 -20.11 2.52
N THR A 184 9.00 -19.52 3.59
CA THR A 184 9.54 -20.28 4.74
C THR A 184 8.47 -20.71 5.74
N ILE A 185 7.37 -19.95 5.87
CA ILE A 185 6.34 -20.17 6.90
C ILE A 185 5.10 -20.88 6.32
N ALA A 186 4.74 -20.63 5.07
CA ALA A 186 3.51 -21.12 4.42
C ALA A 186 3.45 -22.65 4.37
N SER A 187 4.59 -23.33 4.20
CA SER A 187 4.68 -24.79 4.27
C SER A 187 4.32 -25.37 5.65
N ALA A 188 4.36 -24.56 6.71
CA ALA A 188 3.95 -24.92 8.06
C ALA A 188 2.53 -24.43 8.42
N MET A 189 1.85 -23.70 7.53
CA MET A 189 0.50 -23.20 7.79
C MET A 189 -0.54 -24.29 7.53
N SER A 190 -1.50 -24.43 8.45
CA SER A 190 -2.61 -25.35 8.26
C SER A 190 -3.54 -24.87 7.13
N PRO A 191 -4.16 -25.78 6.37
CA PRO A 191 -5.29 -25.44 5.51
C PRO A 191 -6.35 -24.65 6.30
N GLY A 192 -6.87 -23.56 5.73
CA GLY A 192 -7.82 -22.68 6.42
C GLY A 192 -7.19 -21.70 7.42
N SER A 193 -5.88 -21.45 7.33
CA SER A 193 -5.22 -20.43 8.16
C SER A 193 -5.80 -19.04 7.93
N ILE A 194 -6.09 -18.34 9.02
CA ILE A 194 -6.63 -16.97 9.01
C ILE A 194 -5.55 -15.90 8.85
N ALA A 195 -4.28 -16.28 8.69
CA ALA A 195 -3.17 -15.33 8.67
C ALA A 195 -3.26 -14.35 7.49
N VAL A 196 -3.51 -14.85 6.27
CA VAL A 196 -3.65 -13.99 5.07
C VAL A 196 -4.87 -13.07 5.19
N PRO A 197 -6.07 -13.54 5.57
CA PRO A 197 -7.21 -12.66 5.85
C PRO A 197 -6.91 -11.54 6.87
N LEU A 198 -6.24 -11.87 7.98
CA LEU A 198 -5.84 -10.87 8.99
C LEU A 198 -4.85 -9.84 8.42
N ILE A 199 -3.87 -10.31 7.65
CA ILE A 199 -2.90 -9.46 6.96
C ILE A 199 -3.60 -8.49 6.01
N LEU A 200 -4.55 -8.98 5.21
CA LEU A 200 -5.32 -8.16 4.28
C LEU A 200 -6.19 -7.13 5.02
N ALA A 201 -6.81 -7.50 6.15
CA ALA A 201 -7.59 -6.57 6.97
C ALA A 201 -6.72 -5.45 7.59
N VAL A 202 -5.52 -5.78 8.09
CA VAL A 202 -4.54 -4.80 8.58
C VAL A 202 -4.08 -3.88 7.43
N GLY A 203 -3.82 -4.45 6.26
CA GLY A 203 -3.47 -3.69 5.06
C GLY A 203 -4.58 -2.74 4.62
N ALA A 204 -5.83 -3.21 4.64
CA ALA A 204 -7.00 -2.38 4.36
C ALA A 204 -7.10 -1.21 5.34
N GLY A 205 -6.98 -1.46 6.65
CA GLY A 205 -6.97 -0.39 7.66
C GLY A 205 -5.85 0.64 7.45
N THR A 206 -4.68 0.20 7.01
CA THR A 206 -3.56 1.07 6.64
C THR A 206 -3.89 1.97 5.47
N PHE A 207 -4.45 1.42 4.40
CA PHE A 207 -4.85 2.19 3.23
C PHE A 207 -6.07 3.09 3.47
N LEU A 208 -7.02 2.69 4.30
CA LEU A 208 -8.12 3.57 4.72
C LEU A 208 -7.58 4.75 5.53
N HIS A 209 -6.63 4.50 6.43
CA HIS A 209 -5.98 5.55 7.20
C HIS A 209 -5.28 6.56 6.27
N PHE A 210 -4.45 6.09 5.33
CA PHE A 210 -3.82 6.99 4.37
C PHE A 210 -4.86 7.66 3.48
N GLY A 211 -5.78 6.94 2.87
CA GLY A 211 -6.80 7.50 1.98
C GLY A 211 -7.63 8.63 2.60
N LEU A 212 -8.03 8.49 3.87
CA LEU A 212 -8.80 9.52 4.59
C LEU A 212 -7.94 10.67 5.10
N ASN A 213 -6.70 10.41 5.50
CA ASN A 213 -5.86 11.42 6.17
C ASN A 213 -4.74 11.99 5.28
N HIS A 214 -4.52 11.48 4.07
CA HIS A 214 -3.36 11.83 3.23
C HIS A 214 -3.30 13.33 2.92
N SER A 215 -4.44 13.92 2.58
CA SER A 215 -4.53 15.37 2.35
C SER A 215 -4.25 16.18 3.61
N HIS A 216 -4.70 15.71 4.78
CA HIS A 216 -4.43 16.35 6.06
C HIS A 216 -2.96 16.22 6.48
N LEU A 217 -2.34 15.04 6.28
CA LEU A 217 -0.92 14.81 6.55
C LEU A 217 -0.01 15.69 5.70
N LEU A 218 -0.48 16.08 4.52
CA LEU A 218 0.25 16.91 3.58
C LEU A 218 -0.20 18.38 3.60
N GLY A 219 -1.25 18.72 4.36
CA GLY A 219 -1.85 20.05 4.43
C GLY A 219 -2.25 20.58 3.05
N LEU A 220 -2.99 19.77 2.27
CA LEU A 220 -3.50 20.14 0.96
C LEU A 220 -4.79 20.95 1.09
N ASP A 221 -5.03 21.85 0.15
CA ASP A 221 -6.29 22.61 0.06
C ASP A 221 -7.45 21.65 -0.30
N ASP A 222 -8.57 21.78 0.40
CA ASP A 222 -9.78 21.01 0.14
C ASP A 222 -10.67 21.78 -0.83
N ASP A 223 -10.38 21.64 -2.13
CA ASP A 223 -11.10 22.26 -3.23
C ASP A 223 -11.77 21.19 -4.13
N TRP A 224 -12.60 21.64 -5.07
CA TRP A 224 -13.29 20.74 -6.00
C TRP A 224 -12.34 19.99 -6.95
N ARG A 225 -11.14 20.52 -7.21
CA ARG A 225 -10.14 19.90 -8.09
C ARG A 225 -9.46 18.73 -7.38
N THR A 226 -9.04 18.92 -6.12
CA THR A 226 -8.45 17.88 -5.29
C THR A 226 -9.47 16.79 -4.98
N LEU A 227 -10.74 17.14 -4.73
CA LEU A 227 -11.82 16.16 -4.62
C LEU A 227 -12.03 15.37 -5.92
N GLY A 228 -12.08 16.04 -7.07
CA GLY A 228 -12.21 15.36 -8.37
C GLY A 228 -11.07 14.38 -8.64
N ALA A 229 -9.83 14.73 -8.25
CA ALA A 229 -8.69 13.83 -8.35
C ALA A 229 -8.79 12.62 -7.40
N ARG A 230 -9.26 12.82 -6.16
CA ARG A 230 -9.52 11.73 -5.22
C ARG A 230 -10.56 10.75 -5.78
N ILE A 231 -11.64 11.27 -6.34
CA ILE A 231 -12.68 10.45 -6.99
C ILE A 231 -12.07 9.67 -8.17
N ALA A 232 -11.28 10.33 -9.03
CA ALA A 232 -10.64 9.67 -10.16
C ALA A 232 -9.70 8.53 -9.72
N GLY A 233 -8.89 8.74 -8.67
CA GLY A 233 -8.04 7.70 -8.10
C GLY A 233 -8.83 6.53 -7.51
N PHE A 234 -9.93 6.82 -6.80
CA PHE A 234 -10.82 5.80 -6.25
C PHE A 234 -11.47 4.96 -7.36
N VAL A 235 -12.02 5.62 -8.38
CA VAL A 235 -12.67 4.96 -9.53
C VAL A 235 -11.67 4.12 -10.31
N LEU A 236 -10.44 4.59 -10.51
CA LEU A 236 -9.39 3.82 -11.16
C LEU A 236 -9.15 2.48 -10.44
N MET A 237 -8.99 2.52 -9.12
CA MET A 237 -8.77 1.31 -8.34
C MET A 237 -10.01 0.42 -8.27
N ALA A 238 -11.20 1.02 -8.11
CA ALA A 238 -12.45 0.28 -8.08
C ALA A 238 -12.73 -0.43 -9.40
N ALA A 239 -12.49 0.23 -10.54
CA ALA A 239 -12.61 -0.38 -11.86
C ALA A 239 -11.69 -1.60 -11.97
N PHE A 240 -10.42 -1.46 -11.57
CA PHE A 240 -9.50 -2.59 -11.58
C PHE A 240 -10.00 -3.74 -10.71
N ALA A 241 -10.40 -3.47 -9.46
CA ALA A 241 -10.89 -4.50 -8.55
C ALA A 241 -12.13 -5.25 -9.07
N LEU A 242 -13.05 -4.53 -9.74
CA LEU A 242 -14.25 -5.12 -10.33
C LEU A 242 -13.94 -5.94 -11.60
N PHE A 243 -12.99 -5.50 -12.43
CA PHE A 243 -12.56 -6.28 -13.60
C PHE A 243 -11.69 -7.48 -13.22
N ALA A 244 -10.95 -7.38 -12.10
CA ALA A 244 -10.06 -8.44 -11.63
C ALA A 244 -10.77 -9.55 -10.83
N GLY A 245 -12.01 -9.32 -10.41
CA GLY A 245 -12.86 -10.31 -9.71
C GLY A 245 -13.68 -11.22 -10.64
N HIS A 246 -13.36 -11.24 -11.94
CA HIS A 246 -13.97 -12.10 -12.97
C HIS A 246 -12.89 -12.89 -13.70
#